data_AF-A0A2D5WE01-F1
#
_entry.id   AF-A0A2D5WE01-F1
#
_cell.length_a   1.000
_cell.length_b   1.000
_cell.length_c   1.000
_cell.angle_alpha   90.00
_cell.angle_beta   90.00
_cell.angle_gamma   90.00
#
_symmetry.space_group_name_H-M   'P 1'
#
loop_
_entity.id
_entity.type
_entity.pdbx_description
1 polymer ?
#
loop_
_entity_poly.entity_id
_entity_poly.type
_entity_poly.pdbx_seq_one_letter_code
_entity_poly.pdbx_strand_id
1 'polypeptide(L)'
;RREQAILRAACQWREGEAGDANKPPYFIVRHEDLVQLAGTVIDKKRKTAWPPKLSNRRFKSLRDAVGQALDLPPSEHPETPRTVRRRITQSEKLFYESLKVLRDKQAKALNIDPTLIASRSTLVKLSLEDGNERDQILPWQRELLNL
;
A
#
# COMPACT_ATOMS: atom_id res chain seq x y z
N ARG A 1 -14.07 -7.42 6.42
CA ARG A 1 -14.30 -6.04 6.91
C ARG A 1 -14.03 -5.93 8.40
N ARG A 2 -14.79 -6.61 9.28
CA ARG A 2 -14.51 -6.61 10.73
C ARG A 2 -13.12 -7.15 11.08
N GLU A 3 -12.71 -8.28 10.49
CA GLU A 3 -11.34 -8.82 10.64
C GLU A 3 -10.26 -7.80 10.23
N GLN A 4 -10.50 -7.04 9.17
CA GLN A 4 -9.56 -6.01 8.68
C GLN A 4 -9.51 -4.80 9.61
N ALA A 5 -10.63 -4.43 10.25
CA ALA A 5 -10.66 -3.38 11.28
C ALA A 5 -9.81 -3.78 12.49
N ILE A 6 -9.91 -5.05 12.91
CA ILE A 6 -9.11 -5.62 14.00
C ILE A 6 -7.63 -5.65 13.63
N LEU A 7 -7.32 -6.12 12.42
CA LEU A 7 -5.94 -6.13 11.92
C LEU A 7 -5.37 -4.70 11.86
N ARG A 8 -6.15 -3.71 11.40
CA ARG A 8 -5.76 -2.30 11.37
C ARG A 8 -5.41 -1.80 12.78
N ALA A 9 -6.30 -2.03 13.75
CA ALA A 9 -6.07 -1.60 15.14
C ALA A 9 -4.86 -2.28 15.78
N ALA A 10 -4.70 -3.60 15.56
CA ALA A 10 -3.57 -4.35 16.08
C ALA A 10 -2.24 -3.93 15.44
N CYS A 11 -2.23 -3.61 14.14
CA CYS A 11 -1.08 -3.02 13.46
C CYS A 11 -0.73 -1.64 14.03
N GLN A 12 -1.70 -0.73 14.17
CA GLN A 12 -1.48 0.61 14.74
C GLN A 12 -0.93 0.54 16.17
N TRP A 13 -1.49 -0.34 17.00
CA TRP A 13 -0.97 -0.61 18.33
C TRP A 13 0.50 -1.06 18.29
N ARG A 14 0.84 -1.98 17.36
CA ARG A 14 2.21 -2.47 17.21
C ARG A 14 3.17 -1.38 16.77
N GLU A 15 2.77 -0.49 15.86
CA GLU A 15 3.57 0.66 15.43
C GLU A 15 3.89 1.59 16.61
N GLY A 16 2.92 1.86 17.49
CA GLY A 16 3.14 2.62 18.72
C GLY A 16 4.16 1.96 19.65
N GLU A 17 3.97 0.67 19.95
CA GLU A 17 4.91 -0.09 20.80
C GLU A 17 6.32 -0.22 20.18
N ALA A 18 6.40 -0.25 18.85
CA ALA A 18 7.65 -0.30 18.11
C ALA A 18 8.41 1.03 18.21
N GLY A 19 7.69 2.14 18.07
CA GLY A 19 8.21 3.49 18.28
C GLY A 19 8.74 3.68 19.70
N ASP A 20 7.93 3.34 20.72
CA ASP A 20 8.32 3.46 22.12
C ASP A 20 9.54 2.61 22.48
N ALA A 21 9.65 1.41 21.89
CA ALA A 21 10.76 0.51 22.13
C ALA A 21 11.99 0.78 21.25
N ASN A 22 11.90 1.71 20.28
CA ASN A 22 12.87 1.94 19.22
C ASN A 22 13.32 0.63 18.55
N LYS A 23 12.35 -0.22 18.17
CA LYS A 23 12.58 -1.53 17.55
C LYS A 23 11.71 -1.69 16.33
N PRO A 24 12.16 -2.45 15.30
CA PRO A 24 11.30 -2.73 14.16
C PRO A 24 10.02 -3.47 14.62
N PRO A 25 8.83 -3.18 14.04
CA PRO A 25 7.55 -3.72 14.49
C PRO A 25 7.53 -5.25 14.59
N TYR A 26 8.24 -5.95 13.70
CA TYR A 26 8.35 -7.41 13.71
C TYR A 26 8.90 -7.97 15.03
N PHE A 27 9.80 -7.23 15.72
CA PHE A 27 10.36 -7.63 17.02
C PHE A 27 9.39 -7.40 18.18
N ILE A 28 8.30 -6.65 17.98
CA ILE A 28 7.24 -6.49 18.96
C ILE A 28 6.25 -7.64 18.84
N VAL A 29 5.65 -7.79 17.64
CA VAL A 29 4.76 -8.89 17.27
C VAL A 29 4.92 -9.19 15.79
N ARG A 30 5.05 -10.47 15.45
CA ARG A 30 5.18 -10.91 14.06
C ARG A 30 3.87 -10.69 13.29
N HIS A 31 3.96 -10.46 11.98
CA HIS A 31 2.78 -10.11 11.20
C HIS A 31 1.81 -11.30 11.07
N GLU A 32 2.33 -12.52 11.05
CA GLU A 32 1.57 -13.76 11.03
C GLU A 32 0.70 -13.91 12.29
N ASP A 33 1.24 -13.55 13.46
CA ASP A 33 0.51 -13.60 14.73
C ASP A 33 -0.64 -12.58 14.75
N LEU A 34 -0.45 -11.39 14.17
CA LEU A 34 -1.53 -10.40 14.05
C LEU A 34 -2.64 -10.85 13.09
N VAL A 35 -2.27 -11.45 11.96
CA VAL A 35 -3.24 -11.99 11.00
C VAL A 35 -4.02 -13.14 11.63
N GLN A 36 -3.35 -14.03 12.36
CA GLN A 36 -3.99 -15.15 13.05
C GLN A 36 -4.92 -14.66 14.18
N LEU A 37 -4.50 -13.65 14.95
CA LEU A 37 -5.34 -13.01 15.95
C LEU A 37 -6.62 -12.43 15.32
N ALA A 38 -6.49 -11.63 14.26
CA ALA A 38 -7.61 -11.00 13.59
C ALA A 38 -8.63 -12.02 13.04
N GLY A 39 -8.15 -13.14 12.49
CA GLY A 39 -9.02 -14.21 11.98
C GLY A 39 -9.64 -15.10 13.07
N THR A 40 -8.99 -15.26 14.22
CA THR A 40 -9.49 -16.14 15.30
C THR A 40 -10.35 -15.41 16.33
N VAL A 41 -10.21 -14.10 16.51
CA VAL A 41 -10.94 -13.37 17.56
C VAL A 41 -12.43 -13.23 17.27
N ILE A 42 -12.83 -13.30 15.99
CA ILE A 42 -14.24 -13.25 15.57
C ILE A 42 -14.87 -14.65 15.54
N ASP A 43 -14.06 -15.71 15.42
CA ASP A 43 -14.55 -17.08 15.31
C ASP A 43 -14.95 -17.64 16.69
N LYS A 44 -16.25 -17.80 16.92
CA LYS A 44 -16.82 -18.35 18.15
C LYS A 44 -16.43 -19.81 18.42
N LYS A 45 -16.00 -20.56 17.40
CA LYS A 45 -15.64 -21.99 17.50
C LYS A 45 -14.15 -22.21 17.75
N ARG A 46 -13.32 -21.18 17.54
CA ARG A 46 -11.87 -21.27 17.71
C ARG A 46 -11.43 -20.45 18.92
N LYS A 47 -10.43 -20.96 19.63
CA LYS A 47 -9.77 -20.18 20.66
C LYS A 47 -9.01 -19.03 19.99
N THR A 48 -9.17 -17.82 20.50
CA THR A 48 -8.41 -16.66 20.04
C THR A 48 -6.90 -16.91 20.19
N ALA A 49 -6.18 -16.79 19.09
CA ALA A 49 -4.74 -16.95 19.04
C ALA A 49 -4.05 -15.62 19.36
N TRP A 50 -3.78 -15.38 20.65
CA TRP A 50 -3.01 -14.23 21.08
C TRP A 50 -1.52 -14.40 20.76
N PRO A 51 -0.80 -13.33 20.37
CA PRO A 51 0.63 -13.40 20.12
C PRO A 51 1.39 -13.92 21.34
N PRO A 52 2.35 -14.84 21.15
CA PRO A 52 3.10 -15.43 22.25
C PRO A 52 4.09 -14.43 22.87
N LYS A 53 4.49 -14.67 24.12
CA LYS A 53 5.58 -13.93 24.81
C LYS A 53 5.36 -12.42 24.97
N LEU A 54 4.11 -11.97 25.04
CA LEU A 54 3.81 -10.58 25.41
C LEU A 54 3.94 -10.37 26.91
N SER A 55 4.48 -9.22 27.31
CA SER A 55 4.39 -8.77 28.71
C SER A 55 2.94 -8.49 29.08
N ASN A 56 2.60 -8.59 30.38
CA ASN A 56 1.24 -8.31 30.85
C ASN A 56 0.73 -6.92 30.41
N ARG A 57 1.61 -5.91 30.39
CA ARG A 57 1.29 -4.56 29.89
C ARG A 57 0.87 -4.59 28.42
N ARG A 58 1.70 -5.18 27.56
CA ARG A 58 1.46 -5.25 26.11
C ARG A 58 0.25 -6.10 25.76
N PHE A 59 0.07 -7.21 26.47
CA PHE A 59 -1.09 -8.06 26.31
C PHE A 59 -2.38 -7.29 26.62
N LYS A 60 -2.43 -6.57 27.75
CA LYS A 60 -3.60 -5.77 28.13
C LYS A 60 -3.87 -4.68 27.09
N SER A 61 -2.86 -3.90 26.70
CA SER A 61 -3.04 -2.83 25.71
C SER A 61 -3.47 -3.35 24.33
N LEU A 62 -2.93 -4.48 23.87
CA LEU A 62 -3.34 -5.10 22.62
C LEU A 62 -4.80 -5.59 22.70
N ARG A 63 -5.16 -6.24 23.81
CA ARG A 63 -6.53 -6.70 24.04
C ARG A 63 -7.52 -5.54 24.05
N ASP A 64 -7.15 -4.43 24.69
CA ASP A 64 -7.99 -3.24 24.74
C ASP A 64 -8.15 -2.60 23.34
N ALA A 65 -7.08 -2.53 22.54
CA ALA A 65 -7.14 -2.07 21.15
C ALA A 65 -8.03 -2.97 20.26
N VAL A 66 -7.94 -4.29 20.44
CA VAL A 66 -8.81 -5.26 19.73
C VAL A 66 -10.27 -5.13 20.18
N GLY A 67 -10.51 -4.90 21.47
CA GLY A 67 -11.86 -4.65 22.01
C GLY A 67 -12.50 -3.43 21.36
N GLN A 68 -11.79 -2.30 21.32
CA GLN A 68 -12.25 -1.09 20.64
C GLN A 68 -12.56 -1.35 19.16
N ALA A 69 -11.71 -2.11 18.47
CA ALA A 69 -11.92 -2.45 17.07
C ALA A 69 -13.13 -3.38 16.83
N LEU A 70 -13.47 -4.22 17.81
CA LEU A 70 -14.66 -5.08 17.78
C LEU A 70 -15.95 -4.27 17.93
N ASP A 71 -15.90 -3.17 18.69
CA ASP A 71 -17.05 -2.29 18.94
C ASP A 71 -17.27 -1.26 17.83
N LEU A 72 -16.33 -1.11 16.89
CA LEU A 72 -16.46 -0.18 15.76
C LEU A 72 -17.67 -0.51 14.87
N PRO A 73 -18.49 0.50 14.51
CA PRO A 73 -19.60 0.31 13.60
C PRO A 73 -19.10 -0.09 12.20
N PRO A 74 -19.89 -0.85 11.42
CA PRO A 74 -19.49 -1.31 10.09
C PRO A 74 -19.09 -0.19 9.12
N SER A 75 -19.58 1.02 9.31
CA SER A 75 -19.24 2.22 8.54
C SER A 75 -17.78 2.67 8.71
N GLU A 76 -17.15 2.33 9.84
CA GLU A 76 -15.76 2.70 10.14
C GLU A 76 -14.75 1.58 9.82
N HIS A 77 -15.25 0.44 9.33
CA HIS A 77 -14.41 -0.66 8.90
C HIS A 77 -13.65 -0.23 7.64
N PRO A 78 -12.36 -0.58 7.52
CA PRO A 78 -11.58 -0.20 6.37
C PRO A 78 -12.19 -0.77 5.09
N GLU A 79 -12.26 0.06 4.06
CA GLU A 79 -12.61 -0.38 2.73
C GLU A 79 -11.43 -1.15 2.12
N THR A 80 -11.70 -2.32 1.55
CA THR A 80 -10.69 -3.01 0.76
C THR A 80 -10.49 -2.19 -0.52
N PRO A 81 -9.30 -1.62 -0.77
CA PRO A 81 -9.05 -0.91 -2.02
C PRO A 81 -9.27 -1.89 -3.17
N ARG A 82 -10.29 -1.62 -3.99
CA ARG A 82 -10.54 -2.41 -5.18
C ARG A 82 -9.55 -1.93 -6.23
N THR A 83 -8.60 -2.78 -6.59
CA THR A 83 -7.82 -2.56 -7.81
C THR A 83 -8.77 -2.64 -8.99
N VAL A 84 -9.19 -1.49 -9.51
CA VAL A 84 -9.94 -1.42 -10.76
C VAL A 84 -8.97 -1.83 -11.86
N ARG A 85 -9.09 -3.07 -12.32
CA ARG A 85 -8.36 -3.54 -13.49
C ARG A 85 -9.00 -2.88 -14.72
N ARG A 86 -8.49 -1.72 -15.11
CA ARG A 86 -8.85 -1.08 -16.37
C ARG A 86 -8.24 -1.87 -17.52
N ARG A 87 -9.04 -2.18 -18.53
CA ARG A 87 -8.52 -2.71 -19.79
C ARG A 87 -7.93 -1.53 -20.56
N ILE A 88 -6.62 -1.58 -20.80
CA ILE A 88 -5.93 -0.60 -21.64
C ILE A 88 -6.49 -0.72 -23.05
N THR A 89 -6.91 0.40 -23.64
CA THR A 89 -7.41 0.45 -25.01
C THR A 89 -6.25 0.30 -26.00
N GLN A 90 -6.56 0.00 -27.27
CA GLN A 90 -5.51 -0.09 -28.28
C GLN A 90 -4.81 1.25 -28.52
N SER A 91 -5.53 2.37 -28.45
CA SER A 91 -4.96 3.72 -28.59
C SER A 91 -3.98 4.05 -27.46
N GLU A 92 -4.34 3.76 -26.21
CA GLU A 92 -3.45 3.95 -25.05
C GLU A 92 -2.18 3.10 -25.17
N LYS A 93 -2.31 1.86 -25.65
CA LYS A 93 -1.15 0.99 -25.88
C LYS A 93 -0.21 1.55 -26.95
N LEU A 94 -0.76 2.05 -28.06
CA LEU A 94 0.04 2.67 -29.12
C LEU A 94 0.73 3.95 -28.63
N PHE A 95 0.03 4.74 -27.81
CA PHE A 95 0.59 5.95 -27.21
C PHE A 95 1.69 5.64 -26.19
N TYR A 96 1.56 4.58 -25.39
CA TYR A 96 2.64 4.09 -24.54
C TYR A 96 3.89 3.73 -25.36
N GLU A 97 3.73 2.98 -26.47
CA GLU A 97 4.87 2.59 -27.31
C GLU A 97 5.53 3.81 -27.98
N SER A 98 4.76 4.81 -28.41
CA SER A 98 5.33 6.05 -28.97
C SER A 98 6.13 6.83 -27.93
N LEU A 99 5.61 6.97 -26.70
CA LEU A 99 6.33 7.61 -25.59
C LEU A 99 7.60 6.85 -25.22
N LYS A 100 7.56 5.52 -25.22
CA LYS A 100 8.72 4.67 -24.93
C LYS A 100 9.84 4.88 -25.96
N VAL A 101 9.52 4.82 -27.25
CA VAL A 101 10.49 5.05 -28.34
C VAL A 101 11.10 6.44 -28.23
N LEU A 102 10.28 7.44 -27.95
CA LEU A 102 10.71 8.83 -27.85
C LEU A 102 11.61 9.06 -26.63
N ARG A 103 11.23 8.53 -25.45
CA ARG A 103 12.07 8.52 -24.25
C ARG A 103 13.43 7.87 -24.51
N ASP A 104 13.46 6.69 -25.13
CA ASP A 104 14.70 5.95 -25.36
C ASP A 104 15.62 6.70 -26.35
N LYS A 105 15.03 7.37 -27.34
CA LYS A 105 15.77 8.25 -28.26
C LYS A 105 16.39 9.45 -27.52
N GLN A 106 15.63 10.13 -26.66
CA GLN A 106 16.14 11.28 -25.91
C GLN A 106 17.18 10.87 -24.86
N ALA A 107 16.95 9.75 -24.17
CA ALA A 107 17.91 9.20 -23.20
C ALA A 107 19.25 8.89 -23.87
N LYS A 108 19.22 8.31 -25.09
CA LYS A 108 20.43 8.05 -25.88
C LYS A 108 21.13 9.35 -26.30
N ALA A 109 20.39 10.38 -26.70
CA ALA A 109 20.95 11.67 -27.08
C ALA A 109 21.61 12.41 -25.89
N LEU A 110 20.99 12.32 -24.71
CA LEU A 110 21.47 12.94 -23.47
C LEU A 110 22.50 12.08 -22.72
N ASN A 111 22.73 10.84 -23.16
CA ASN A 111 23.57 9.84 -22.50
C ASN A 111 23.20 9.62 -21.01
N ILE A 112 21.89 9.52 -20.74
CA ILE A 112 21.34 9.26 -19.40
C ILE A 112 20.50 7.98 -19.40
N ASP A 113 20.27 7.43 -18.20
CA ASP A 113 19.36 6.31 -18.06
C ASP A 113 17.91 6.74 -18.40
N PRO A 114 17.20 6.02 -19.29
CA PRO A 114 15.85 6.39 -19.71
C PRO A 114 14.84 6.44 -18.56
N THR A 115 15.05 5.68 -17.49
CA THR A 115 14.18 5.69 -16.31
C THR A 115 14.22 7.02 -15.56
N LEU A 116 15.28 7.82 -15.73
CA LEU A 116 15.38 9.18 -15.18
C LEU A 116 14.46 10.19 -15.90
N ILE A 117 14.22 9.97 -17.20
CA ILE A 117 13.23 10.75 -17.96
C ILE A 117 11.83 10.32 -17.54
N ALA A 118 11.54 9.02 -17.65
CA ALA A 118 10.29 8.44 -17.18
C ALA A 118 10.41 6.93 -16.93
N SER A 119 10.03 6.51 -15.74
CA SER A 119 9.91 5.09 -15.39
C SER A 119 8.80 4.41 -16.19
N ARG A 120 8.81 3.07 -16.23
CA ARG A 120 7.74 2.30 -16.90
C ARG A 120 6.35 2.61 -16.33
N SER A 121 6.22 2.73 -15.00
CA SER A 121 4.93 3.04 -14.37
C SER A 121 4.47 4.45 -14.73
N THR A 122 5.39 5.43 -14.79
CA THR A 122 5.10 6.80 -15.24
C THR A 122 4.62 6.81 -16.69
N LEU A 123 5.30 6.11 -17.61
CA LEU A 123 4.87 6.02 -19.01
C LEU A 123 3.48 5.39 -19.16
N VAL A 124 3.19 4.32 -18.41
CA VAL A 124 1.86 3.70 -18.42
C VAL A 124 0.82 4.72 -17.96
N LYS A 125 1.03 5.43 -16.86
CA LYS A 125 0.08 6.42 -16.39
C LYS A 125 -0.10 7.60 -17.34
N LEU A 126 0.99 8.10 -17.94
CA LEU A 126 0.94 9.15 -18.97
C LEU A 126 0.17 8.69 -20.21
N SER A 127 0.19 7.38 -20.50
CA SER A 127 -0.53 6.82 -21.63
C SER A 127 -2.02 6.63 -21.40
N LEU A 128 -2.48 6.70 -20.15
CA LEU A 128 -3.90 6.61 -19.80
C LEU A 128 -4.60 7.95 -20.04
N GLU A 129 -5.85 7.90 -20.51
CA GLU A 129 -6.66 9.09 -20.78
C GLU A 129 -6.95 9.94 -19.52
N ASP A 130 -6.77 9.37 -18.32
CA ASP A 130 -7.12 10.02 -17.05
C ASP A 130 -6.20 11.21 -16.71
N GLY A 131 -5.14 11.46 -17.49
CA GLY A 131 -4.44 12.74 -17.62
C GLY A 131 -3.64 13.27 -16.41
N ASN A 132 -3.93 12.80 -15.20
CA ASN A 132 -3.44 13.35 -13.92
C ASN A 132 -1.92 13.27 -13.73
N GLU A 133 -1.23 12.39 -14.46
CA GLU A 133 0.22 12.26 -14.34
C GLU A 133 0.97 13.34 -15.14
N ARG A 134 0.32 13.99 -16.13
CA ARG A 134 0.95 15.07 -16.91
C ARG A 134 1.30 16.26 -16.04
N ASP A 135 0.52 16.53 -15.01
CA ASP A 135 0.77 17.61 -14.05
C ASP A 135 1.85 17.26 -13.02
N GLN A 136 2.17 15.98 -12.83
CA GLN A 136 3.13 15.50 -11.84
C GLN A 136 4.56 15.36 -12.40
N ILE A 137 4.72 15.31 -13.73
CA ILE A 137 6.05 15.26 -14.36
C ILE A 137 6.68 16.66 -14.44
N LEU A 138 8.00 16.72 -14.33
CA LEU A 138 8.74 17.98 -14.34
C LEU A 138 8.69 18.63 -15.74
N PRO A 139 8.78 19.97 -15.85
CA PRO A 139 8.71 20.68 -17.14
C PRO A 139 9.69 20.13 -18.19
N TRP A 140 10.95 19.88 -17.80
CA TRP A 140 11.96 19.33 -18.72
C TRP A 140 11.62 17.90 -19.18
N GLN A 141 10.94 17.09 -18.36
CA GLN A 141 10.49 15.74 -18.76
C GLN A 141 9.35 15.83 -19.77
N ARG A 142 8.45 16.82 -19.64
CA ARG A 142 7.37 17.09 -20.61
C ARG A 142 7.93 17.50 -21.96
N GLU A 143 8.89 18.42 -21.95
CA GLU A 143 9.59 18.87 -23.16
C GLU A 143 10.27 17.71 -23.87
N LEU A 144 10.97 16.83 -23.13
CA LEU A 144 11.59 15.65 -23.73
C LEU A 144 10.59 14.62 -24.24
N LEU A 145 9.39 14.55 -23.67
CA LEU A 145 8.34 13.61 -24.05
C LEU A 145 7.33 14.18 -25.08
N ASN A 146 7.49 15.44 -25.48
CA ASN A 146 6.55 16.20 -26.31
C ASN A 146 5.10 16.17 -25.75
N LEU A 147 4.96 16.38 -24.43
CA LEU A 147 3.69 16.35 -23.70
C LEU A 147 3.21 17.73 -23.24
#